data_AF-A0A536NK96-F1
#
_entry.id   AF-A0A536NK96-F1
#
_cell.length_a   1.000
_cell.length_b   1.000
_cell.length_c   1.000
_cell.angle_alpha   90.00
_cell.angle_beta   90.00
_cell.angle_gamma   90.00
#
_symmetry.space_group_name_H-M   'P 1'
#
loop_
_entity.id
_entity.type
_entity.pdbx_description
1 polymer ?
#
loop_
_entity_poly.entity_id
_entity_poly.type
_entity_poly.pdbx_seq_one_letter_code
_entity_poly.pdbx_strand_id
1 'polypeptide(L)'
;MRLSDLAQGAGAVLEGNGDVEVTGIAYDSRRVAPGDLFVAVQGLHVDGHVYLTDAVAKGAVALAIERDVKVPAGIPVLHLVSTRTGLAELSAEFYGRPSRRLKLAGVTGTDGKTTVTHMAEHVLQASGIVAGAMSTVAFKVSGREVDNVSGQTTTEAPEVQGWLARMVEAGAACAVIETTSHALVQERVHACDFDVAAFTNVGHDHLDYHASWEEYIEAKARLIDLTSSAADKGVEKTAVLNRDDPSYERLARRPISRRWTYGLTTASDLHPLDLAITGSGSRFRMQTPMGETEVTLNVPARFNIYNALCAAGVCLALGVQVEDVGRGLAGFEGVRGRLEPVDLGQDFRVYIDFAHAAGSLASALAELRPFTRGRLIAVFGSTARSDHDRPGMGRAAAEFSDFFIITTDDPLGEDPVEIARDVQSGAEGKAPGRDFEVVIDRRASHVQVTPSCWPARATSARCGRRAAPSRGTSGPRRRRRSGSGSRSTRRSAADHAHDLDLVAIAQRHLLIRGAVDDLAVVLDRHRPRVDAELLEISKQWGWGTKLHLLAVDLERDHRNILMAA
;
A
#
# COMPACT_ATOMS: atom_id res chain seq x y z
N MET A 1 -10.86 3.23 -32.05
CA MET A 1 -10.39 2.00 -32.76
C MET A 1 -11.59 1.30 -33.36
N ARG A 2 -11.51 0.67 -34.54
CA ARG A 2 -12.66 -0.06 -35.09
C ARG A 2 -12.90 -1.35 -34.33
N LEU A 3 -14.17 -1.73 -34.16
CA LEU A 3 -14.54 -2.97 -33.48
C LEU A 3 -13.95 -4.22 -34.16
N SER A 4 -13.87 -4.22 -35.50
CA SER A 4 -13.23 -5.30 -36.27
C SER A 4 -11.77 -5.53 -35.89
N ASP A 5 -11.04 -4.44 -35.63
CA ASP A 5 -9.61 -4.51 -35.31
C ASP A 5 -9.42 -5.09 -33.89
N LEU A 6 -10.28 -4.68 -32.95
CA LEU A 6 -10.31 -5.25 -31.60
C LEU A 6 -10.66 -6.73 -31.62
N ALA A 7 -11.66 -7.12 -32.42
CA ALA A 7 -12.07 -8.51 -32.56
C ALA A 7 -10.91 -9.38 -33.08
N GLN A 8 -10.22 -8.91 -34.12
CA GLN A 8 -9.08 -9.62 -34.68
C GLN A 8 -7.94 -9.75 -33.67
N GLY A 9 -7.56 -8.67 -33.00
CA GLY A 9 -6.44 -8.66 -32.05
C GLY A 9 -6.69 -9.50 -30.79
N ALA A 10 -7.94 -9.56 -30.32
CA ALA A 10 -8.34 -10.36 -29.17
C ALA A 10 -8.77 -11.79 -29.52
N GLY A 11 -8.78 -12.17 -30.81
CA GLY A 11 -9.26 -13.48 -31.25
C GLY A 11 -10.76 -13.73 -31.01
N ALA A 12 -11.57 -12.66 -31.02
CA ALA A 12 -13.01 -12.73 -30.82
C ALA A 12 -13.77 -12.94 -32.14
N VAL A 13 -14.91 -13.62 -32.08
CA VAL A 13 -15.81 -13.75 -33.24
C VAL A 13 -16.77 -12.56 -33.25
N LEU A 14 -16.72 -11.76 -34.30
CA LEU A 14 -17.57 -10.59 -34.48
C LEU A 14 -18.89 -10.94 -35.19
N GLU A 15 -20.00 -10.51 -34.59
CA GLU A 15 -21.34 -10.51 -35.18
C GLU A 15 -21.86 -9.06 -35.33
N GLY A 16 -22.34 -8.70 -36.53
CA GLY A 16 -22.89 -7.38 -36.81
C GLY A 16 -21.87 -6.41 -37.43
N ASN A 17 -22.07 -5.10 -37.23
CA ASN A 17 -21.26 -4.05 -37.87
C ASN A 17 -19.90 -3.85 -37.18
N GLY A 18 -18.81 -4.25 -37.84
CA GLY A 18 -17.44 -4.09 -37.34
C GLY A 18 -16.82 -2.69 -37.51
N ASP A 19 -17.43 -1.81 -38.32
CA ASP A 19 -16.90 -0.46 -38.57
C ASP A 19 -17.19 0.53 -37.45
N VAL A 20 -17.93 0.11 -36.42
CA VAL A 20 -18.24 0.94 -35.24
C VAL A 20 -16.95 1.34 -34.52
N GLU A 21 -16.84 2.61 -34.18
CA GLU A 21 -15.71 3.15 -33.44
C GLU A 21 -15.88 2.94 -31.94
N VAL A 22 -14.92 2.23 -31.36
CA VAL A 22 -14.77 2.03 -29.91
C VAL A 22 -13.79 3.06 -29.35
N THR A 23 -14.21 3.78 -28.32
CA THR A 23 -13.46 4.86 -27.65
C THR A 23 -13.12 4.57 -26.19
N GLY A 24 -13.61 3.45 -25.65
CA GLY A 24 -13.29 2.96 -24.32
C GLY A 24 -13.76 1.52 -24.11
N ILE A 25 -13.35 0.93 -22.99
CA ILE A 25 -13.74 -0.42 -22.57
C ILE A 25 -14.29 -0.33 -21.15
N ALA A 26 -15.48 -0.87 -20.94
CA ALA A 26 -16.14 -0.92 -19.65
C ALA A 26 -16.53 -2.36 -19.29
N TYR A 27 -16.38 -2.73 -18.03
CA TYR A 27 -16.81 -4.03 -17.46
C TYR A 27 -17.79 -3.84 -16.29
N ASP A 28 -18.07 -2.59 -15.92
CA ASP A 28 -19.10 -2.20 -14.97
C ASP A 28 -20.13 -1.34 -15.70
N SER A 29 -21.37 -1.83 -15.81
CA SER A 29 -22.45 -1.12 -16.51
C SER A 29 -22.75 0.25 -15.90
N ARG A 30 -22.35 0.50 -14.65
CA ARG A 30 -22.48 1.80 -13.99
C ARG A 30 -21.51 2.84 -14.53
N ARG A 31 -20.38 2.40 -15.09
CA ARG A 31 -19.26 3.24 -15.56
C ARG A 31 -19.19 3.37 -17.08
N VAL A 32 -20.09 2.74 -17.82
CA VAL A 32 -20.18 2.86 -19.29
C VAL A 32 -20.37 4.31 -19.70
N ALA A 33 -19.55 4.75 -20.65
CA ALA A 33 -19.67 6.02 -21.36
C ALA A 33 -20.09 5.80 -22.83
N PRO A 34 -20.67 6.82 -23.49
CA PRO A 34 -20.95 6.75 -24.92
C PRO A 34 -19.70 6.43 -25.73
N GLY A 35 -19.78 5.39 -26.58
CA GLY A 35 -18.65 4.95 -27.40
C GLY A 35 -17.85 3.77 -26.80
N ASP A 36 -18.24 3.27 -25.63
CA ASP A 36 -17.57 2.13 -25.01
C ASP A 36 -17.99 0.78 -25.63
N LEU A 37 -17.04 -0.16 -25.63
CA LEU A 37 -17.33 -1.59 -25.68
C LEU A 37 -17.61 -2.07 -24.25
N PHE A 38 -18.79 -2.64 -24.01
CA PHE A 38 -19.10 -3.24 -22.71
C PHE A 38 -18.80 -4.74 -22.71
N VAL A 39 -17.94 -5.19 -21.80
CA VAL A 39 -17.56 -6.60 -21.63
C VAL A 39 -18.31 -7.19 -20.44
N ALA A 40 -19.18 -8.16 -20.70
CA ALA A 40 -20.03 -8.78 -19.70
C ALA A 40 -19.27 -9.85 -18.89
N VAL A 41 -18.44 -9.40 -17.96
CA VAL A 41 -17.61 -10.30 -17.15
C VAL A 41 -18.45 -11.10 -16.15
N GLN A 42 -18.22 -12.41 -16.06
CA GLN A 42 -18.73 -13.21 -14.96
C GLN A 42 -17.98 -12.87 -13.65
N GLY A 43 -18.69 -12.20 -12.73
CA GLY A 43 -18.19 -11.87 -11.39
C GLY A 43 -18.38 -13.01 -10.39
N LEU A 44 -17.80 -12.85 -9.19
CA LEU A 44 -17.96 -13.82 -8.10
C LEU A 44 -19.37 -13.83 -7.50
N HIS A 45 -20.02 -12.66 -7.46
CA HIS A 45 -21.34 -12.48 -6.86
C HIS A 45 -22.44 -12.22 -7.89
N VAL A 46 -22.08 -11.59 -9.02
CA VAL A 46 -23.03 -11.14 -10.03
C VAL A 46 -22.46 -11.40 -11.41
N ASP A 47 -23.32 -11.85 -12.31
CA ASP A 47 -23.00 -12.08 -13.70
C ASP A 47 -23.23 -10.81 -14.54
N GLY A 48 -22.20 -10.31 -15.22
CA GLY A 48 -22.28 -9.10 -16.04
C GLY A 48 -23.29 -9.17 -17.20
N HIS A 49 -23.65 -10.37 -17.67
CA HIS A 49 -24.59 -10.55 -18.78
C HIS A 49 -26.01 -10.07 -18.46
N VAL A 50 -26.36 -9.91 -17.19
CA VAL A 50 -27.68 -9.36 -16.81
C VAL A 50 -27.79 -7.85 -17.09
N TYR A 51 -26.66 -7.16 -17.31
CA TYR A 51 -26.60 -5.71 -17.47
C TYR A 51 -26.40 -5.23 -18.92
N LEU A 52 -26.54 -6.12 -19.90
CA LEU A 52 -26.34 -5.76 -21.32
C LEU A 52 -27.28 -4.62 -21.77
N THR A 53 -28.56 -4.69 -21.39
CA THR A 53 -29.54 -3.64 -21.71
C THR A 53 -29.16 -2.30 -21.09
N ASP A 54 -28.71 -2.31 -19.83
CA ASP A 54 -28.31 -1.09 -19.11
C ASP A 54 -27.05 -0.47 -19.72
N ALA A 55 -26.10 -1.29 -20.15
CA ALA A 55 -24.90 -0.83 -20.83
C ALA A 55 -25.23 -0.14 -22.17
N VAL A 56 -26.09 -0.75 -22.98
CA VAL A 56 -26.55 -0.14 -24.25
C VAL A 56 -27.31 1.16 -23.98
N ALA A 57 -28.18 1.19 -22.96
CA ALA A 57 -28.92 2.39 -22.58
C ALA A 57 -28.01 3.56 -22.16
N LYS A 58 -26.78 3.28 -21.70
CA LYS A 58 -25.76 4.29 -21.35
C LYS A 58 -24.82 4.67 -22.49
N GLY A 59 -24.96 4.03 -23.65
CA GLY A 59 -24.23 4.38 -24.85
C GLY A 59 -23.10 3.42 -25.22
N ALA A 60 -23.09 2.19 -24.68
CA ALA A 60 -22.24 1.14 -25.21
C ALA A 60 -22.56 0.91 -26.70
N VAL A 61 -21.54 0.97 -27.54
CA VAL A 61 -21.68 0.86 -29.00
C VAL A 61 -21.50 -0.58 -29.50
N ALA A 62 -20.99 -1.44 -28.64
CA ALA A 62 -20.84 -2.88 -28.86
C ALA A 62 -20.83 -3.63 -27.52
N LEU A 63 -21.08 -4.93 -27.58
CA LEU A 63 -21.08 -5.82 -26.42
C LEU A 63 -20.07 -6.95 -26.62
N ALA A 64 -19.41 -7.40 -25.56
CA ALA A 64 -18.63 -8.63 -25.57
C ALA A 64 -19.18 -9.61 -24.54
N ILE A 65 -19.46 -10.84 -24.99
CA ILE A 65 -20.13 -11.89 -24.20
C ILE A 65 -19.38 -13.22 -24.36
N GLU A 66 -19.53 -14.12 -23.40
CA GLU A 66 -18.91 -15.46 -23.48
C GLU A 66 -19.90 -16.59 -23.77
N ARG A 67 -21.20 -16.28 -23.79
CA ARG A 67 -22.25 -17.26 -24.04
C ARG A 67 -23.46 -16.59 -24.69
N ASP A 68 -24.21 -17.39 -25.43
CA ASP A 68 -25.41 -16.92 -26.13
C ASP A 68 -26.49 -16.48 -25.14
N VAL A 69 -26.79 -15.17 -25.16
CA VAL A 69 -27.85 -14.55 -24.39
C VAL A 69 -28.60 -13.56 -25.28
N LYS A 70 -29.81 -13.18 -24.88
CA LYS A 70 -30.58 -12.18 -25.62
C LYS A 70 -29.88 -10.81 -25.52
N VAL A 71 -29.37 -10.33 -26.64
CA VAL A 71 -28.77 -9.00 -26.78
C VAL A 71 -29.79 -7.98 -27.34
N PRO A 72 -29.67 -6.69 -27.01
CA PRO A 72 -30.44 -5.63 -27.67
C PRO A 72 -30.21 -5.61 -29.20
N ALA A 73 -31.28 -5.44 -29.97
CA ALA A 73 -31.23 -5.49 -31.43
C ALA A 73 -30.38 -4.34 -32.03
N GLY A 74 -29.63 -4.65 -33.08
CA GLY A 74 -28.83 -3.65 -33.82
C GLY A 74 -27.48 -3.30 -33.19
N ILE A 75 -27.12 -3.91 -32.06
CA ILE A 75 -25.83 -3.73 -31.41
C ILE A 75 -24.87 -4.85 -31.86
N PRO A 76 -23.67 -4.53 -32.39
CA PRO A 76 -22.64 -5.51 -32.68
C PRO A 76 -22.16 -6.25 -31.44
N VAL A 77 -21.81 -7.51 -31.60
CA VAL A 77 -21.43 -8.40 -30.50
C VAL A 77 -20.10 -9.08 -30.81
N LEU A 78 -19.21 -9.11 -29.81
CA LEU A 78 -18.01 -9.94 -29.79
C LEU A 78 -18.26 -11.18 -28.94
N HIS A 79 -18.18 -12.34 -29.57
CA HIS A 79 -18.24 -13.63 -28.89
C HIS A 79 -16.83 -14.04 -28.47
N LEU A 80 -16.65 -14.20 -27.16
CA LEU A 80 -15.40 -14.57 -26.50
C LEU A 80 -15.49 -15.99 -25.96
N VAL A 81 -14.36 -16.70 -25.89
CA VAL A 81 -14.31 -17.99 -25.18
C VAL A 81 -14.44 -17.79 -23.67
N SER A 82 -13.87 -16.70 -23.16
CA SER A 82 -14.02 -16.26 -21.78
C SER A 82 -14.01 -14.74 -21.74
N THR A 83 -14.98 -14.15 -21.04
CA THR A 83 -15.02 -12.69 -20.85
C THR A 83 -13.89 -12.19 -19.95
N ARG A 84 -13.30 -13.03 -19.08
CA ARG A 84 -12.18 -12.67 -18.22
C ARG A 84 -10.89 -12.46 -18.99
N THR A 85 -10.44 -13.47 -19.74
CA THR A 85 -9.26 -13.34 -20.60
C THR A 85 -9.52 -12.38 -21.76
N GLY A 86 -10.73 -12.40 -22.33
CA GLY A 86 -11.14 -11.48 -23.37
C GLY A 86 -11.12 -10.02 -22.94
N LEU A 87 -11.52 -9.68 -21.70
CA LEU A 87 -11.38 -8.32 -21.19
C LEU A 87 -9.90 -7.87 -21.21
N ALA A 88 -8.98 -8.74 -20.81
CA ALA A 88 -7.56 -8.43 -20.80
C ALA A 88 -6.98 -8.26 -22.21
N GLU A 89 -7.30 -9.15 -23.13
CA GLU A 89 -6.83 -9.07 -24.53
C GLU A 89 -7.43 -7.87 -25.27
N LEU A 90 -8.74 -7.62 -25.14
CA LEU A 90 -9.40 -6.44 -25.73
C LEU A 90 -8.79 -5.14 -25.17
N SER A 91 -8.50 -5.11 -23.86
CA SER A 91 -7.86 -3.96 -23.23
C SER A 91 -6.44 -3.76 -23.76
N ALA A 92 -5.66 -4.83 -23.88
CA ALA A 92 -4.31 -4.74 -24.43
C ALA A 92 -4.33 -4.22 -25.86
N GLU A 93 -5.22 -4.71 -26.72
CA GLU A 93 -5.37 -4.21 -28.09
C GLU A 93 -5.80 -2.74 -28.15
N PHE A 94 -6.80 -2.36 -27.37
CA PHE A 94 -7.31 -0.99 -27.31
C PHE A 94 -6.22 0.02 -26.93
N TYR A 95 -5.34 -0.34 -26.00
CA TYR A 95 -4.22 0.49 -25.56
C TYR A 95 -2.91 0.26 -26.37
N GLY A 96 -2.96 -0.51 -27.46
CA GLY A 96 -1.80 -0.74 -28.33
C GLY A 96 -0.69 -1.58 -27.69
N ARG A 97 -1.09 -2.64 -26.97
CA ARG A 97 -0.26 -3.63 -26.25
C ARG A 97 0.95 -3.00 -25.56
N PRO A 98 0.75 -2.10 -24.59
CA PRO A 98 1.82 -1.28 -24.03
C PRO A 98 2.93 -2.08 -23.34
N SER A 99 2.60 -3.24 -22.76
CA SER A 99 3.57 -4.17 -22.14
C SER A 99 4.62 -4.70 -23.13
N ARG A 100 4.34 -4.69 -24.45
CA ARG A 100 5.31 -5.04 -25.49
C ARG A 100 6.41 -3.99 -25.71
N ARG A 101 6.15 -2.76 -25.26
CA ARG A 101 7.07 -1.61 -25.38
C ARG A 101 7.81 -1.29 -24.08
N LEU A 102 7.55 -2.06 -23.03
CA LEU A 102 8.18 -1.92 -21.71
C LEU A 102 8.92 -3.21 -21.36
N LYS A 103 10.08 -3.12 -20.70
CA LYS A 103 10.56 -4.26 -19.94
C LYS A 103 9.73 -4.38 -18.66
N LEU A 104 9.02 -5.48 -18.48
CA LEU A 104 7.97 -5.58 -17.46
C LEU A 104 8.31 -6.63 -16.40
N ALA A 105 8.30 -6.22 -15.14
CA ALA A 105 8.44 -7.13 -14.00
C ALA A 105 7.13 -7.23 -13.23
N GLY A 106 6.72 -8.46 -12.89
CA GLY A 106 5.65 -8.73 -11.95
C GLY A 106 6.22 -9.17 -10.61
N VAL A 107 5.65 -8.68 -9.52
CA VAL A 107 6.06 -9.05 -8.15
C VAL A 107 4.88 -9.69 -7.42
N THR A 108 5.05 -10.94 -6.98
CA THR A 108 4.05 -11.67 -6.20
C THR A 108 4.59 -12.22 -4.88
N GLY A 109 3.67 -12.74 -4.07
CA GLY A 109 3.90 -13.31 -2.73
C GLY A 109 2.88 -12.81 -1.70
N THR A 110 3.00 -13.26 -0.45
CA THR A 110 2.12 -12.83 0.64
C THR A 110 2.55 -11.44 1.12
N ASP A 111 3.79 -11.29 1.57
CA ASP A 111 4.32 -10.02 2.07
C ASP A 111 5.46 -9.48 1.21
N GLY A 112 5.70 -8.15 1.27
CA GLY A 112 6.85 -7.52 0.62
C GLY A 112 6.66 -7.09 -0.84
N LYS A 113 5.54 -7.46 -1.50
CA LYS A 113 5.23 -7.05 -2.90
C LYS A 113 5.39 -5.55 -3.13
N THR A 114 4.74 -4.75 -2.28
CA THR A 114 4.80 -3.29 -2.33
C THR A 114 6.23 -2.78 -2.17
N THR A 115 6.95 -3.23 -1.15
CA THR A 115 8.33 -2.79 -0.89
C THR A 115 9.25 -3.14 -2.05
N VAL A 116 9.21 -4.38 -2.56
CA VAL A 116 10.03 -4.81 -3.71
C VAL A 116 9.69 -4.00 -4.97
N THR A 117 8.41 -3.75 -5.22
CA THR A 117 7.96 -2.98 -6.40
C THR A 117 8.52 -1.55 -6.38
N HIS A 118 8.41 -0.86 -5.24
CA HIS A 118 8.93 0.50 -5.07
C HIS A 118 10.46 0.53 -5.03
N MET A 119 11.10 -0.46 -4.40
CA MET A 119 12.56 -0.52 -4.31
C MET A 119 13.18 -0.82 -5.68
N ALA A 120 12.59 -1.71 -6.48
CA ALA A 120 13.04 -1.98 -7.84
C ALA A 120 12.84 -0.77 -8.77
N GLU A 121 11.69 -0.09 -8.68
CA GLU A 121 11.45 1.15 -9.43
C GLU A 121 12.45 2.24 -9.03
N HIS A 122 12.69 2.45 -7.74
CA HIS A 122 13.67 3.41 -7.26
C HIS A 122 15.09 3.12 -7.77
N VAL A 123 15.52 1.86 -7.74
CA VAL A 123 16.83 1.44 -8.28
C VAL A 123 16.91 1.69 -9.79
N LEU A 124 15.85 1.39 -10.55
CA LEU A 124 15.80 1.66 -11.98
C LEU A 124 15.98 3.16 -12.26
N GLN A 125 15.24 4.03 -11.57
CA GLN A 125 15.37 5.49 -11.70
C GLN A 125 16.77 5.98 -11.32
N ALA A 126 17.31 5.51 -10.20
CA ALA A 126 18.64 5.87 -9.71
C ALA A 126 19.76 5.43 -10.68
N SER A 127 19.48 4.42 -11.52
CA SER A 127 20.36 3.92 -12.58
C SER A 127 20.17 4.66 -13.92
N GLY A 128 19.34 5.71 -13.96
CA GLY A 128 19.06 6.49 -15.17
C GLY A 128 18.05 5.85 -16.12
N ILE A 129 17.35 4.79 -15.70
CA ILE A 129 16.29 4.15 -16.48
C ILE A 129 14.94 4.72 -16.06
N VAL A 130 14.26 5.40 -16.99
CA VAL A 130 12.91 5.90 -16.76
C VAL A 130 11.99 4.69 -16.53
N ALA A 131 11.43 4.59 -15.33
CA ALA A 131 10.57 3.49 -14.92
C ALA A 131 9.19 3.97 -14.45
N GLY A 132 8.26 3.03 -14.35
CA GLY A 132 7.00 3.18 -13.66
C GLY A 132 6.74 2.04 -12.69
N ALA A 133 5.78 2.25 -11.78
CA ALA A 133 5.33 1.21 -10.86
C ALA A 133 3.82 1.24 -10.68
N MET A 134 3.24 0.06 -10.43
CA MET A 134 1.84 -0.07 -10.01
C MET A 134 1.77 -0.86 -8.71
N SER A 135 1.16 -0.26 -7.70
CA SER A 135 1.27 -0.72 -6.33
C SER A 135 -0.02 -0.49 -5.54
N THR A 136 -0.14 -1.17 -4.40
CA THR A 136 -1.19 -0.91 -3.40
C THR A 136 -1.22 0.55 -2.95
N VAL A 137 -0.06 1.21 -2.87
CA VAL A 137 0.05 2.57 -2.34
C VAL A 137 -0.19 3.61 -3.43
N ALA A 138 0.44 3.43 -4.60
CA ALA A 138 0.41 4.42 -5.65
C ALA A 138 0.74 3.84 -7.04
N PHE A 139 0.39 4.61 -8.07
CA PHE A 139 0.86 4.45 -9.43
C PHE A 139 1.95 5.49 -9.70
N LYS A 140 3.13 5.03 -10.13
CA LYS A 140 4.26 5.88 -10.49
C LYS A 140 4.49 5.89 -11.99
N VAL A 141 4.59 7.08 -12.56
CA VAL A 141 4.83 7.28 -13.99
C VAL A 141 5.92 8.32 -14.16
N SER A 142 7.15 7.90 -14.50
CA SER A 142 8.27 8.80 -14.80
C SER A 142 8.53 9.82 -13.68
N GLY A 143 8.67 9.33 -12.45
CA GLY A 143 8.91 10.16 -11.25
C GLY A 143 7.69 10.92 -10.71
N ARG A 144 6.52 10.82 -11.35
CA ARG A 144 5.25 11.33 -10.79
C ARG A 144 4.49 10.23 -10.09
N GLU A 145 3.88 10.55 -8.96
CA GLU A 145 3.13 9.60 -8.14
C GLU A 145 1.65 10.00 -8.06
N VAL A 146 0.77 9.01 -8.19
CA VAL A 146 -0.68 9.15 -8.02
C VAL A 146 -1.16 8.11 -7.03
N ASP A 147 -1.78 8.53 -5.93
CA ASP A 147 -2.30 7.63 -4.90
C ASP A 147 -3.28 6.60 -5.50
N ASN A 148 -3.12 5.33 -5.12
CA ASN A 148 -4.03 4.27 -5.54
C ASN A 148 -5.26 4.25 -4.64
N VAL A 149 -6.29 5.00 -5.04
CA VAL A 149 -7.57 5.09 -4.32
C VAL A 149 -8.58 4.01 -4.69
N SER A 150 -8.19 3.02 -5.51
CA SER A 150 -9.13 1.98 -6.00
C SER A 150 -9.53 0.95 -4.93
N GLY A 151 -8.75 0.85 -3.85
CA GLY A 151 -8.88 -0.22 -2.84
C GLY A 151 -8.40 -1.59 -3.34
N GLN A 152 -7.84 -1.69 -4.54
CA GLN A 152 -7.27 -2.92 -5.10
C GLN A 152 -5.77 -2.77 -5.31
N THR A 153 -4.98 -3.75 -4.85
CA THR A 153 -3.52 -3.78 -5.11
C THR A 153 -3.21 -3.89 -6.59
N THR A 154 -3.89 -4.81 -7.29
CA THR A 154 -3.81 -4.93 -8.76
C THR A 154 -5.21 -4.65 -9.31
N THR A 155 -5.37 -3.56 -10.04
CA THR A 155 -6.65 -3.17 -10.65
C THR A 155 -7.07 -4.12 -11.77
N GLU A 156 -8.30 -3.98 -12.27
CA GLU A 156 -8.79 -4.75 -13.41
C GLU A 156 -8.01 -4.42 -14.72
N ALA A 157 -8.14 -5.31 -15.70
CA ALA A 157 -7.30 -5.30 -16.89
C ALA A 157 -7.33 -3.98 -17.70
N PRO A 158 -8.48 -3.30 -17.90
CA PRO A 158 -8.51 -2.02 -18.60
C PRO A 158 -7.67 -0.96 -17.89
N GLU A 159 -7.75 -0.87 -16.57
CA GLU A 159 -6.95 0.06 -15.77
C GLU A 159 -5.46 -0.30 -15.82
N VAL A 160 -5.09 -1.59 -15.76
CA VAL A 160 -3.69 -2.03 -15.89
C VAL A 160 -3.11 -1.60 -17.24
N GLN A 161 -3.79 -1.91 -18.34
CA GLN A 161 -3.32 -1.57 -19.67
C GLN A 161 -3.29 -0.05 -19.88
N GLY A 162 -4.27 0.70 -19.37
CA GLY A 162 -4.27 2.15 -19.41
C GLY A 162 -3.08 2.79 -18.68
N TRP A 163 -2.71 2.27 -17.50
CA TRP A 163 -1.53 2.74 -16.78
C TRP A 163 -0.22 2.41 -17.50
N LEU A 164 -0.08 1.19 -18.04
CA LEU A 164 1.08 0.82 -18.84
C LEU A 164 1.20 1.70 -20.10
N ALA A 165 0.09 2.04 -20.76
CA ALA A 165 0.08 2.96 -21.89
C ALA A 165 0.59 4.35 -21.51
N ARG A 166 0.13 4.90 -20.38
CA ARG A 166 0.63 6.18 -19.84
C ARG A 166 2.12 6.14 -19.52
N MET A 167 2.63 5.00 -19.03
CA MET A 167 4.06 4.82 -18.80
C MET A 167 4.84 4.87 -20.11
N VAL A 168 4.36 4.21 -21.16
CA VAL A 168 4.98 4.28 -22.50
C VAL A 168 4.94 5.70 -23.06
N GLU A 169 3.81 6.39 -22.95
CA GLU A 169 3.65 7.79 -23.38
C GLU A 169 4.61 8.74 -22.64
N ALA A 170 4.87 8.45 -21.35
CA ALA A 170 5.85 9.19 -20.54
C ALA A 170 7.32 8.81 -20.81
N GLY A 171 7.57 7.92 -21.79
CA GLY A 171 8.91 7.49 -22.18
C GLY A 171 9.56 6.49 -21.23
N ALA A 172 8.78 5.79 -20.40
CA ALA A 172 9.32 4.73 -19.55
C ALA A 172 9.85 3.57 -20.40
N ALA A 173 11.01 3.03 -20.01
CA ALA A 173 11.60 1.83 -20.60
C ALA A 173 11.25 0.57 -19.79
N CYS A 174 10.99 0.74 -18.49
CA CYS A 174 10.68 -0.35 -17.58
C CYS A 174 9.40 -0.08 -16.77
N ALA A 175 8.72 -1.14 -16.34
CA ALA A 175 7.65 -1.05 -15.36
C ALA A 175 7.70 -2.23 -14.38
N VAL A 176 7.35 -1.98 -13.12
CA VAL A 176 7.26 -3.00 -12.07
C VAL A 176 5.85 -2.99 -11.49
N ILE A 177 5.16 -4.12 -11.50
CA ILE A 177 3.76 -4.19 -11.06
C ILE A 177 3.56 -5.22 -9.95
N GLU A 178 2.82 -4.82 -8.92
CA GLU A 178 2.33 -5.75 -7.90
C GLU A 178 1.28 -6.67 -8.52
N THR A 179 1.54 -7.98 -8.48
CA THR A 179 0.70 -9.00 -9.10
C THR A 179 0.17 -9.94 -8.03
N THR A 180 -1.02 -9.63 -7.50
CA THR A 180 -1.65 -10.45 -6.45
C THR A 180 -2.12 -11.81 -6.96
N SER A 181 -2.29 -12.78 -6.04
CA SER A 181 -2.89 -14.09 -6.38
C SER A 181 -4.31 -13.92 -6.93
N HIS A 182 -5.10 -13.00 -6.37
CA HIS A 182 -6.42 -12.64 -6.88
C HIS A 182 -6.36 -12.15 -8.32
N ALA A 183 -5.40 -11.28 -8.66
CA ALA A 183 -5.25 -10.76 -10.02
C ALA A 183 -4.86 -11.86 -11.03
N LEU A 184 -4.03 -12.82 -10.61
CA LEU A 184 -3.63 -13.96 -11.44
C LEU A 184 -4.76 -14.96 -11.65
N VAL A 185 -5.61 -15.18 -10.65
CA VAL A 185 -6.81 -16.03 -10.80
C VAL A 185 -7.88 -15.35 -11.63
N GLN A 186 -8.03 -14.04 -11.48
CA GLN A 186 -9.03 -13.24 -12.20
C GLN A 186 -8.54 -12.73 -13.56
N GLU A 187 -7.37 -13.16 -14.02
CA GLU A 187 -6.82 -12.84 -15.34
C GLU A 187 -6.61 -11.33 -15.59
N ARG A 188 -6.49 -10.52 -14.53
CA ARG A 188 -6.36 -9.05 -14.63
C ARG A 188 -5.09 -8.61 -15.36
N VAL A 189 -4.05 -9.45 -15.30
CA VAL A 189 -2.75 -9.22 -15.94
C VAL A 189 -2.47 -10.22 -17.06
N HIS A 190 -3.50 -10.92 -17.56
CA HIS A 190 -3.35 -11.98 -18.57
C HIS A 190 -2.59 -11.50 -19.82
N ALA A 191 -2.98 -10.34 -20.35
CA ALA A 191 -2.37 -9.74 -21.53
C ALA A 191 -1.15 -8.85 -21.22
N CYS A 192 -0.46 -9.08 -20.10
CA CYS A 192 0.79 -8.42 -19.75
C CYS A 192 1.97 -9.29 -20.19
N ASP A 193 2.75 -8.82 -21.16
CA ASP A 193 3.96 -9.49 -21.61
C ASP A 193 5.10 -9.28 -20.59
N PHE A 194 5.16 -10.11 -19.54
CA PHE A 194 6.21 -10.05 -18.51
C PHE A 194 7.58 -10.51 -19.03
N ASP A 195 8.64 -9.96 -18.46
CA ASP A 195 10.04 -10.39 -18.64
C ASP A 195 10.62 -10.98 -17.36
N VAL A 196 10.16 -10.50 -16.21
CA VAL A 196 10.63 -10.94 -14.90
C VAL A 196 9.46 -11.30 -14.00
N ALA A 197 9.47 -12.51 -13.46
CA ALA A 197 8.58 -12.96 -12.39
C ALA A 197 9.35 -12.97 -11.07
N ALA A 198 9.04 -12.06 -10.16
CA ALA A 198 9.65 -12.00 -8.84
C ALA A 198 8.71 -12.55 -7.76
N PHE A 199 9.27 -13.38 -6.88
CA PHE A 199 8.51 -14.08 -5.85
C PHE A 199 9.12 -13.83 -4.48
N THR A 200 8.34 -13.22 -3.58
CA THR A 200 8.79 -12.80 -2.24
C THR A 200 8.73 -13.92 -1.21
N ASN A 201 7.53 -14.34 -0.83
CA ASN A 201 7.27 -15.43 0.11
C ASN A 201 5.82 -15.94 -0.03
N VAL A 202 5.51 -17.10 0.57
CA VAL A 202 4.13 -17.56 0.80
C VAL A 202 3.93 -17.80 2.30
N GLY A 203 3.24 -16.88 2.95
CA GLY A 203 2.72 -17.01 4.32
C GLY A 203 1.21 -17.28 4.35
N HIS A 204 0.67 -17.60 5.53
CA HIS A 204 -0.77 -17.81 5.77
C HIS A 204 -1.56 -16.51 5.59
N ASP A 205 -2.19 -16.35 4.43
CA ASP A 205 -3.06 -15.22 4.07
C ASP A 205 -4.02 -15.65 2.93
N HIS A 206 -5.20 -15.03 2.84
CA HIS A 206 -6.21 -15.22 1.77
C HIS A 206 -6.77 -16.65 1.59
N LEU A 207 -6.79 -17.48 2.64
CA LEU A 207 -7.38 -18.84 2.57
C LEU A 207 -8.91 -18.84 2.53
N ASP A 208 -9.55 -17.69 2.70
CA ASP A 208 -10.98 -17.48 2.44
C ASP A 208 -11.31 -17.48 0.94
N TYR A 209 -10.36 -17.07 0.11
CA TYR A 209 -10.50 -17.04 -1.34
C TYR A 209 -9.97 -18.30 -2.03
N HIS A 210 -8.82 -18.81 -1.60
CA HIS A 210 -8.19 -20.00 -2.18
C HIS A 210 -8.63 -21.26 -1.42
N ALA A 211 -9.11 -22.30 -2.11
CA ALA A 211 -9.68 -23.46 -1.43
C ALA A 211 -8.63 -24.32 -0.69
N SER A 212 -7.35 -24.14 -1.02
CA SER A 212 -6.24 -24.77 -0.32
C SER A 212 -4.96 -23.93 -0.38
N TRP A 213 -4.01 -24.27 0.49
CA TRP A 213 -2.65 -23.73 0.45
C TRP A 213 -1.96 -24.01 -0.88
N GLU A 214 -2.16 -25.21 -1.42
CA GLU A 214 -1.63 -25.63 -2.71
C GLU A 214 -2.16 -24.78 -3.85
N GLU A 215 -3.46 -24.47 -3.85
CA GLU A 215 -4.09 -23.57 -4.82
C GLU A 215 -3.58 -22.14 -4.70
N TYR A 216 -3.29 -21.66 -3.48
CA TYR A 216 -2.72 -20.33 -3.29
C TYR A 216 -1.31 -20.21 -3.89
N ILE A 217 -0.47 -21.23 -3.70
CA ILE A 217 0.85 -21.30 -4.36
C ILE A 217 0.68 -21.38 -5.88
N GLU A 218 -0.25 -22.22 -6.35
CA GLU A 218 -0.53 -22.40 -7.78
C GLU A 218 -0.96 -21.08 -8.44
N ALA A 219 -1.87 -20.34 -7.79
CA ALA A 219 -2.35 -19.05 -8.24
C ALA A 219 -1.18 -18.07 -8.46
N LYS A 220 -0.21 -18.02 -7.55
CA LYS A 220 0.98 -17.17 -7.70
C LYS A 220 1.96 -17.71 -8.74
N ALA A 221 2.11 -19.03 -8.85
CA ALA A 221 2.99 -19.67 -9.82
C ALA A 221 2.62 -19.32 -11.28
N ARG A 222 1.35 -18.99 -11.54
CA ARG A 222 0.88 -18.49 -12.85
C ARG A 222 1.67 -17.29 -13.35
N LEU A 223 2.25 -16.46 -12.48
CA LEU A 223 3.10 -15.36 -12.93
C LEU A 223 4.36 -15.86 -13.68
N ILE A 224 4.93 -16.98 -13.25
CA ILE A 224 6.07 -17.61 -13.94
C ILE A 224 5.60 -18.17 -15.29
N ASP A 225 4.40 -18.76 -15.34
CA ASP A 225 3.83 -19.30 -16.59
C ASP A 225 3.52 -18.18 -17.60
N LEU A 226 2.94 -17.06 -17.15
CA LEU A 226 2.73 -15.86 -17.98
C LEU A 226 4.07 -15.28 -18.47
N THR A 227 5.09 -15.25 -17.62
CA THR A 227 6.41 -14.74 -18.00
C THR A 227 7.13 -15.64 -19.00
N SER A 228 7.01 -16.96 -18.86
CA SER A 228 7.66 -17.92 -19.77
C SER A 228 7.02 -17.97 -21.16
N SER A 229 5.72 -17.63 -21.26
CA SER A 229 4.95 -17.60 -22.51
C SER A 229 4.80 -16.21 -23.13
N ALA A 230 5.26 -15.16 -22.45
CA ALA A 230 5.18 -13.77 -22.93
C ALA A 230 5.99 -13.53 -24.21
N ALA A 231 5.60 -12.49 -24.96
CA ALA A 231 6.28 -12.07 -26.18
C ALA A 231 7.77 -11.84 -25.96
N ASP A 232 8.59 -12.25 -26.94
CA ASP A 232 10.03 -11.99 -26.93
C ASP A 232 10.30 -10.50 -27.21
N LYS A 233 10.94 -9.85 -26.24
CA LYS A 233 11.35 -8.45 -26.29
C LYS A 233 12.88 -8.30 -26.33
N GLY A 234 13.62 -9.38 -26.59
CA GLY A 234 15.07 -9.43 -26.45
C GLY A 234 15.55 -9.38 -25.00
N VAL A 235 14.66 -9.66 -24.04
CA VAL A 235 14.96 -9.78 -22.61
C VAL A 235 14.73 -11.23 -22.21
N GLU A 236 15.75 -11.84 -21.61
CA GLU A 236 15.67 -13.24 -21.18
C GLU A 236 14.66 -13.39 -20.03
N LYS A 237 13.67 -14.25 -20.24
CA LYS A 237 12.58 -14.48 -19.28
C LYS A 237 13.13 -15.07 -17.99
N THR A 238 13.01 -14.32 -16.90
CA THR A 238 13.69 -14.62 -15.64
C THR A 238 12.72 -14.77 -14.48
N ALA A 239 12.86 -15.84 -13.70
CA ALA A 239 12.23 -15.97 -12.40
C ALA A 239 13.23 -15.63 -11.28
N VAL A 240 12.86 -14.73 -10.36
CA VAL A 240 13.64 -14.36 -9.18
C VAL A 240 12.92 -14.92 -7.95
N LEU A 241 13.48 -15.96 -7.34
CA LEU A 241 12.79 -16.77 -6.32
C LEU A 241 13.52 -16.75 -4.98
N ASN A 242 12.77 -16.59 -3.89
CA ASN A 242 13.29 -16.77 -2.54
C ASN A 242 13.57 -18.26 -2.27
N ARG A 243 14.84 -18.62 -2.08
CA ARG A 243 15.25 -20.01 -1.81
C ARG A 243 15.01 -20.44 -0.37
N ASP A 244 14.90 -19.49 0.56
CA ASP A 244 14.57 -19.77 1.96
C ASP A 244 13.07 -20.02 2.16
N ASP A 245 12.23 -19.74 1.17
CA ASP A 245 10.79 -19.96 1.26
C ASP A 245 10.44 -21.42 0.94
N PRO A 246 9.62 -22.11 1.76
CA PRO A 246 9.24 -23.51 1.54
C PRO A 246 8.54 -23.77 0.19
N SER A 247 7.90 -22.76 -0.41
CA SER A 247 7.27 -22.90 -1.73
C SER A 247 8.26 -23.01 -2.88
N TYR A 248 9.55 -22.69 -2.66
CA TYR A 248 10.61 -22.73 -3.66
C TYR A 248 10.63 -24.03 -4.46
N GLU A 249 10.56 -25.19 -3.79
CA GLU A 249 10.65 -26.50 -4.44
C GLU A 249 9.54 -26.74 -5.48
N ARG A 250 8.37 -26.14 -5.28
CA ARG A 250 7.26 -26.19 -6.24
C ARG A 250 7.46 -25.18 -7.36
N LEU A 251 7.86 -23.95 -7.02
CA LEU A 251 8.09 -22.87 -7.99
C LEU A 251 9.26 -23.19 -8.93
N ALA A 252 10.31 -23.84 -8.43
CA ALA A 252 11.51 -24.21 -9.19
C ALA A 252 11.25 -25.26 -10.29
N ARG A 253 10.08 -25.92 -10.29
CA ARG A 253 9.68 -26.86 -11.34
C ARG A 253 9.03 -26.19 -12.54
N ARG A 254 8.63 -24.92 -12.41
CA ARG A 254 7.98 -24.17 -13.49
C ARG A 254 8.97 -23.89 -14.63
N PRO A 255 8.56 -24.08 -15.90
CA PRO A 255 9.43 -23.78 -17.04
C PRO A 255 9.69 -22.28 -17.11
N ILE A 256 10.96 -21.90 -17.25
CA ILE A 256 11.40 -20.52 -17.43
C ILE A 256 12.81 -20.53 -18.02
N SER A 257 13.17 -19.54 -18.84
CA SER A 257 14.49 -19.49 -19.48
C SER A 257 15.62 -19.35 -18.45
N ARG A 258 15.44 -18.48 -17.47
CA ARG A 258 16.40 -18.23 -16.40
C ARG A 258 15.75 -18.27 -15.03
N ARG A 259 16.49 -18.80 -14.06
CA ARG A 259 16.12 -18.74 -12.64
C ARG A 259 17.28 -18.18 -11.84
N TRP A 260 17.00 -17.14 -11.07
CA TRP A 260 17.87 -16.65 -10.02
C TRP A 260 17.22 -16.86 -8.67
N THR A 261 18.05 -17.21 -7.71
CA THR A 261 17.66 -17.47 -6.35
C THR A 261 18.20 -16.40 -5.42
N TYR A 262 17.47 -16.06 -4.38
CA TYR A 262 17.98 -15.22 -3.31
C TYR A 262 17.62 -15.80 -1.95
N GLY A 263 18.43 -15.48 -0.93
CA GLY A 263 18.21 -15.98 0.42
C GLY A 263 19.24 -15.44 1.39
N LEU A 264 18.93 -15.52 2.68
CA LEU A 264 19.82 -15.19 3.79
C LEU A 264 20.38 -16.44 4.47
N THR A 265 19.68 -17.57 4.42
CA THR A 265 20.08 -18.80 5.14
C THR A 265 20.54 -19.93 4.23
N THR A 266 20.00 -19.99 3.01
CA THR A 266 20.34 -21.00 2.01
C THR A 266 21.23 -20.36 0.94
N ALA A 267 22.29 -21.07 0.56
CA ALA A 267 23.18 -20.65 -0.52
C ALA A 267 22.36 -20.29 -1.77
N SER A 268 22.52 -19.09 -2.29
CA SER A 268 21.67 -18.55 -3.37
C SER A 268 22.50 -17.69 -4.31
N ASP A 269 21.98 -17.43 -5.51
CA ASP A 269 22.64 -16.60 -6.51
C ASP A 269 22.85 -15.16 -6.02
N LEU A 270 21.83 -14.62 -5.33
CA LEU A 270 21.88 -13.33 -4.66
C LEU A 270 21.90 -13.55 -3.14
N HIS A 271 23.00 -13.17 -2.51
CA HIS A 271 23.24 -13.45 -1.09
C HIS A 271 24.07 -12.33 -0.43
N PRO A 272 23.75 -11.91 0.80
CA PRO A 272 24.57 -10.93 1.50
C PRO A 272 25.77 -11.60 2.15
N LEU A 273 26.94 -11.02 1.91
CA LEU A 273 28.20 -11.33 2.58
C LEU A 273 28.46 -10.25 3.65
N ASP A 274 29.09 -10.64 4.75
CA ASP A 274 29.50 -9.73 5.83
C ASP A 274 28.34 -8.90 6.40
N LEU A 275 27.16 -9.53 6.55
CA LEU A 275 25.93 -8.86 6.93
C LEU A 275 25.99 -8.26 8.35
N ALA A 276 25.84 -6.94 8.43
CA ALA A 276 25.67 -6.18 9.66
C ALA A 276 24.27 -5.53 9.69
N ILE A 277 23.46 -5.87 10.70
CA ILE A 277 22.12 -5.30 10.90
C ILE A 277 22.14 -4.34 12.09
N THR A 278 21.49 -3.19 11.93
CA THR A 278 21.33 -2.15 12.95
C THR A 278 19.85 -1.79 13.09
N GLY A 279 19.50 -1.06 14.14
CA GLY A 279 18.11 -0.62 14.35
C GLY A 279 17.60 0.44 13.36
N SER A 280 18.46 0.92 12.45
CA SER A 280 18.13 1.93 11.43
C SER A 280 18.36 1.44 10.00
N GLY A 281 18.76 0.18 9.82
CA GLY A 281 19.18 -0.31 8.51
C GLY A 281 20.17 -1.46 8.56
N SER A 282 20.75 -1.79 7.41
CA SER A 282 21.77 -2.85 7.28
C SER A 282 22.88 -2.48 6.31
N ARG A 283 24.02 -3.15 6.44
CA ARG A 283 25.15 -3.06 5.51
C ARG A 283 25.65 -4.47 5.20
N PHE A 284 25.92 -4.73 3.93
CA PHE A 284 26.45 -6.01 3.45
C PHE A 284 27.06 -5.84 2.06
N ARG A 285 27.93 -6.76 1.68
CA ARG A 285 28.38 -6.92 0.30
C ARG A 285 27.47 -7.95 -0.38
N MET A 286 26.70 -7.54 -1.37
CA MET A 286 25.79 -8.41 -2.09
C MET A 286 26.55 -9.17 -3.17
N GLN A 287 26.61 -10.50 -3.03
CA GLN A 287 27.03 -11.38 -4.12
C GLN A 287 25.88 -11.54 -5.12
N THR A 288 26.20 -11.53 -6.41
CA THR A 288 25.24 -11.76 -7.51
C THR A 288 25.89 -12.58 -8.63
N PRO A 289 25.12 -13.15 -9.57
CA PRO A 289 25.67 -13.77 -10.78
C PRO A 289 26.48 -12.81 -11.67
N MET A 290 26.31 -11.50 -11.49
CA MET A 290 26.94 -10.47 -12.31
C MET A 290 28.10 -9.75 -11.60
N GLY A 291 28.54 -10.25 -10.46
CA GLY A 291 29.58 -9.65 -9.63
C GLY A 291 29.07 -9.28 -8.23
N GLU A 292 29.86 -8.51 -7.51
CA GLU A 292 29.55 -8.11 -6.14
C GLU A 292 29.40 -6.58 -6.05
N THR A 293 28.54 -6.11 -5.14
CA THR A 293 28.43 -4.68 -4.82
C THR A 293 28.23 -4.48 -3.33
N GLU A 294 28.77 -3.38 -2.80
CA GLU A 294 28.42 -2.91 -1.46
C GLU A 294 26.98 -2.40 -1.45
N VAL A 295 26.24 -2.74 -0.39
CA VAL A 295 24.87 -2.30 -0.15
C VAL A 295 24.77 -1.71 1.25
N THR A 296 24.15 -0.54 1.33
CA THR A 296 23.63 0.02 2.59
C THR A 296 22.13 0.17 2.41
N LEU A 297 21.34 -0.36 3.33
CA LEU A 297 19.89 -0.17 3.36
C LEU A 297 19.56 0.75 4.53
N ASN A 298 18.84 1.84 4.27
CA ASN A 298 18.37 2.79 5.30
C ASN A 298 16.97 2.45 5.83
N VAL A 299 16.42 1.32 5.39
CA VAL A 299 15.17 0.77 5.89
C VAL A 299 15.47 -0.30 6.94
N PRO A 300 14.81 -0.25 8.11
CA PRO A 300 15.03 -1.24 9.16
C PRO A 300 14.50 -2.60 8.73
N ALA A 301 14.68 -3.61 9.59
CA ALA A 301 14.19 -4.98 9.43
C ALA A 301 14.97 -5.90 8.48
N ARG A 302 15.20 -7.14 8.95
CA ARG A 302 15.78 -8.25 8.20
C ARG A 302 14.97 -8.61 6.97
N PHE A 303 13.64 -8.54 7.00
CA PHE A 303 12.81 -8.81 5.82
C PHE A 303 13.05 -7.80 4.69
N ASN A 304 13.50 -6.57 5.00
CA ASN A 304 13.86 -5.61 3.96
C ASN A 304 15.18 -5.96 3.27
N ILE A 305 16.03 -6.82 3.87
CA ILE A 305 17.17 -7.41 3.17
C ILE A 305 16.67 -8.41 2.13
N TYR A 306 15.70 -9.27 2.46
CA TYR A 306 15.05 -10.15 1.48
C TYR A 306 14.41 -9.34 0.34
N ASN A 307 13.69 -8.26 0.68
CA ASN A 307 13.09 -7.37 -0.32
C ASN A 307 14.16 -6.73 -1.23
N ALA A 308 15.29 -6.30 -0.67
CA ALA A 308 16.40 -5.73 -1.43
C ALA A 308 17.06 -6.74 -2.37
N LEU A 309 17.27 -7.98 -1.92
CA LEU A 309 17.80 -9.04 -2.78
C LEU A 309 16.83 -9.38 -3.92
N CYS A 310 15.52 -9.43 -3.62
CA CYS A 310 14.48 -9.65 -4.64
C CYS A 310 14.48 -8.51 -5.68
N ALA A 311 14.46 -7.25 -5.22
CA ALA A 311 14.50 -6.06 -6.06
C ALA A 311 15.78 -6.00 -6.91
N ALA A 312 16.94 -6.33 -6.32
CA ALA A 312 18.21 -6.44 -7.03
C ALA A 312 18.14 -7.47 -8.16
N GLY A 313 17.58 -8.66 -7.89
CA GLY A 313 17.37 -9.68 -8.91
C GLY A 313 16.49 -9.20 -10.06
N VAL A 314 15.42 -8.43 -9.76
CA VAL A 314 14.58 -7.80 -10.77
C VAL A 314 15.38 -6.80 -11.61
N CYS A 315 16.08 -5.86 -10.98
CA CYS A 315 16.83 -4.82 -11.68
C CYS A 315 17.95 -5.38 -12.56
N LEU A 316 18.70 -6.37 -12.05
CA LEU A 316 19.75 -7.06 -12.81
C LEU A 316 19.15 -7.79 -14.03
N ALA A 317 18.01 -8.45 -13.88
CA ALA A 317 17.34 -9.16 -14.98
C ALA A 317 16.82 -8.18 -16.06
N LEU A 318 16.49 -6.95 -15.67
CA LEU A 318 16.10 -5.86 -16.58
C LEU A 318 17.31 -5.15 -17.22
N GLY A 319 18.54 -5.48 -16.80
CA GLY A 319 19.80 -5.01 -17.40
C GLY A 319 20.52 -3.89 -16.65
N VAL A 320 20.15 -3.61 -15.39
CA VAL A 320 20.88 -2.66 -14.53
C VAL A 320 22.26 -3.23 -14.19
N GLN A 321 23.30 -2.40 -14.14
CA GLN A 321 24.65 -2.82 -13.74
C GLN A 321 24.72 -3.07 -12.23
N VAL A 322 25.54 -4.04 -11.80
CA VAL A 322 25.59 -4.48 -10.40
C VAL A 322 25.96 -3.35 -9.45
N GLU A 323 26.87 -2.45 -9.84
CA GLU A 323 27.27 -1.29 -9.05
C GLU A 323 26.16 -0.26 -8.92
N ASP A 324 25.30 -0.13 -9.94
CA ASP A 324 24.18 0.81 -9.94
C ASP A 324 23.05 0.30 -9.03
N VAL A 325 22.87 -1.02 -8.94
CA VAL A 325 21.94 -1.63 -7.98
C VAL A 325 22.33 -1.28 -6.55
N GLY A 326 23.60 -1.46 -6.17
CA GLY A 326 24.07 -1.13 -4.82
C GLY A 326 23.88 0.34 -4.46
N ARG A 327 24.20 1.25 -5.40
CA ARG A 327 23.98 2.69 -5.21
C ARG A 327 22.50 3.06 -5.12
N GLY A 328 21.67 2.49 -5.97
CA GLY A 328 20.22 2.72 -5.96
C GLY A 328 19.57 2.26 -4.65
N LEU A 329 19.93 1.07 -4.15
CA LEU A 329 19.42 0.57 -2.87
C LEU A 329 19.78 1.47 -1.68
N ALA A 330 20.95 2.11 -1.72
CA ALA A 330 21.40 3.05 -0.69
C ALA A 330 20.62 4.38 -0.67
N GLY A 331 19.98 4.75 -1.77
CA GLY A 331 19.11 5.93 -1.85
C GLY A 331 17.66 5.67 -1.43
N PHE A 332 17.28 4.42 -1.17
CA PHE A 332 15.90 4.06 -0.88
C PHE A 332 15.53 4.38 0.58
N GLU A 333 14.53 5.24 0.76
CA GLU A 333 14.12 5.75 2.08
C GLU A 333 12.94 4.96 2.70
N GLY A 334 12.36 4.02 1.96
CA GLY A 334 11.22 3.22 2.40
C GLY A 334 9.97 3.43 1.56
N VAL A 335 8.88 2.78 1.98
CA VAL A 335 7.56 2.98 1.40
C VAL A 335 6.63 3.45 2.50
N ARG A 336 5.77 4.40 2.15
CA ARG A 336 4.71 4.89 3.02
C ARG A 336 3.89 3.73 3.60
N GLY A 337 3.74 3.72 4.92
CA GLY A 337 3.02 2.70 5.67
C GLY A 337 3.68 1.32 5.72
N ARG A 338 4.98 1.19 5.40
CA ARG A 338 5.72 -0.09 5.47
C ARG A 338 6.96 0.09 6.34
N LEU A 339 6.84 -0.18 7.64
CA LEU A 339 7.78 0.21 8.71
C LEU A 339 8.35 1.62 8.48
N GLU A 340 7.47 2.55 8.11
CA GLU A 340 7.82 3.93 7.83
C GLU A 340 8.27 4.63 9.12
N PRO A 341 9.53 5.08 9.22
CA PRO A 341 10.00 5.79 10.40
C PRO A 341 9.39 7.20 10.45
N VAL A 342 8.86 7.57 11.60
CA VAL A 342 8.39 8.93 11.89
C VAL A 342 9.38 9.58 12.84
N ASP A 343 10.17 10.52 12.34
CA ASP A 343 11.08 11.34 13.14
C ASP A 343 10.69 12.82 13.07
N LEU A 344 10.15 13.31 14.18
CA LEU A 344 9.73 14.68 14.42
C LEU A 344 10.62 15.35 15.48
N GLY A 345 11.82 14.80 15.72
CA GLY A 345 12.78 15.27 16.73
C GLY A 345 12.51 14.72 18.14
N GLN A 346 11.79 13.61 18.25
CA GLN A 346 11.51 12.96 19.53
C GLN A 346 12.62 11.98 19.97
N ASP A 347 12.74 11.73 21.28
CA ASP A 347 13.77 10.85 21.86
C ASP A 347 13.45 9.34 21.79
N PHE A 348 12.41 8.97 21.03
CA PHE A 348 11.94 7.59 20.83
C PHE A 348 11.67 7.34 19.35
N ARG A 349 11.57 6.07 18.95
CA ARG A 349 11.29 5.72 17.55
C ARG A 349 9.79 5.54 17.39
N VAL A 350 9.28 5.89 16.22
CA VAL A 350 7.89 5.60 15.85
C VAL A 350 7.93 5.00 14.46
N TYR A 351 7.23 3.89 14.28
CA TYR A 351 7.06 3.25 12.99
C TYR A 351 5.57 3.12 12.66
N ILE A 352 5.26 3.35 11.39
CA ILE A 352 3.94 3.16 10.79
C ILE A 352 4.02 1.95 9.85
N ASP A 353 3.23 0.91 10.12
CA ASP A 353 3.19 -0.31 9.30
C ASP A 353 1.79 -0.82 8.96
N PHE A 354 1.65 -1.38 7.75
CA PHE A 354 0.42 -1.94 7.17
C PHE A 354 0.05 -3.33 7.69
N ALA A 355 0.82 -3.92 8.61
CA ALA A 355 0.52 -5.20 9.24
C ALA A 355 -0.92 -5.24 9.80
N HIS A 356 -1.81 -5.91 9.06
CA HIS A 356 -3.26 -5.97 9.32
C HIS A 356 -3.73 -7.39 9.63
N ALA A 357 -2.85 -8.39 9.52
CA ALA A 357 -3.11 -9.79 9.83
C ALA A 357 -2.21 -10.28 10.97
N ALA A 358 -2.60 -11.34 11.66
CA ALA A 358 -1.85 -11.89 12.79
C ALA A 358 -0.38 -12.17 12.46
N GLY A 359 -0.12 -12.80 11.31
CA GLY A 359 1.24 -13.13 10.86
C GLY A 359 2.09 -11.91 10.54
N SER A 360 1.53 -10.90 9.84
CA SER A 360 2.26 -9.67 9.50
C SER A 360 2.52 -8.81 10.74
N LEU A 361 1.57 -8.77 11.69
CA LEU A 361 1.74 -8.09 12.99
C LEU A 361 2.83 -8.75 13.83
N ALA A 362 2.80 -10.08 13.98
CA ALA A 362 3.84 -10.83 14.68
C ALA A 362 5.22 -10.57 14.08
N SER A 363 5.33 -10.65 12.74
CA SER A 363 6.58 -10.43 12.02
C SER A 363 7.14 -9.02 12.24
N ALA A 364 6.30 -7.99 12.15
CA ALA A 364 6.72 -6.61 12.38
C ALA A 364 7.22 -6.39 13.82
N LEU A 365 6.49 -6.87 14.82
CA LEU A 365 6.86 -6.70 16.23
C LEU A 365 8.10 -7.50 16.62
N ALA A 366 8.19 -8.76 16.19
CA ALA A 366 9.35 -9.62 16.43
C ALA A 366 10.64 -9.03 15.83
N GLU A 367 10.52 -8.33 14.72
CA GLU A 367 11.65 -7.70 14.04
C GLU A 367 12.10 -6.40 14.72
N LEU A 368 11.18 -5.60 15.25
CA LEU A 368 11.52 -4.39 16.00
C LEU A 368 12.12 -4.70 17.38
N ARG A 369 11.66 -5.78 18.02
CA ARG A 369 12.00 -6.12 19.41
C ARG A 369 13.51 -6.19 19.70
N PRO A 370 14.37 -6.85 18.89
CA PRO A 370 15.82 -6.90 19.12
C PRO A 370 16.52 -5.53 19.12
N PHE A 371 15.93 -4.54 18.45
CA PHE A 371 16.49 -3.19 18.32
C PHE A 371 15.90 -2.19 19.31
N THR A 372 14.91 -2.60 20.10
CA THR A 372 14.26 -1.78 21.12
C THR A 372 14.92 -2.02 22.48
N ARG A 373 15.65 -1.01 22.98
CA ARG A 373 16.28 -1.05 24.32
C ARG A 373 15.29 -0.83 25.47
N GLY A 374 14.19 -0.15 25.19
CA GLY A 374 13.16 0.20 26.17
C GLY A 374 11.91 -0.65 25.99
N ARG A 375 10.75 -0.02 26.16
CA ARG A 375 9.47 -0.66 25.88
C ARG A 375 9.18 -0.65 24.38
N LEU A 376 8.57 -1.71 23.88
CA LEU A 376 7.94 -1.76 22.56
C LEU A 376 6.43 -1.64 22.77
N ILE A 377 5.84 -0.59 22.24
CA ILE A 377 4.41 -0.30 22.35
C ILE A 377 3.75 -0.49 20.99
N ALA A 378 2.66 -1.25 20.90
CA ALA A 378 1.92 -1.48 19.66
C ALA A 378 0.53 -0.84 19.71
N VAL A 379 0.12 -0.09 18.69
CA VAL A 379 -1.27 0.38 18.53
C VAL A 379 -1.82 -0.17 17.23
N PHE A 380 -2.87 -0.99 17.28
CA PHE A 380 -3.40 -1.65 16.10
C PHE A 380 -4.90 -1.92 16.23
N GLY A 381 -5.56 -2.10 15.09
CA GLY A 381 -6.95 -2.53 15.02
C GLY A 381 -7.12 -3.69 14.06
N SER A 382 -8.35 -4.21 14.00
CA SER A 382 -8.77 -5.19 12.98
C SER A 382 -10.02 -4.67 12.27
N THR A 383 -10.31 -5.26 11.11
CA THR A 383 -11.50 -4.99 10.29
C THR A 383 -12.48 -6.18 10.32
N ALA A 384 -13.69 -5.96 9.82
CA ALA A 384 -14.74 -6.97 9.64
C ALA A 384 -14.51 -7.88 8.43
N ARG A 385 -13.40 -8.61 8.41
CA ARG A 385 -13.10 -9.60 7.37
C ARG A 385 -13.05 -11.02 7.94
N SER A 386 -13.58 -11.97 7.17
CA SER A 386 -13.68 -13.39 7.57
C SER A 386 -12.34 -14.12 7.63
N ASP A 387 -11.31 -13.64 6.94
CA ASP A 387 -9.95 -14.19 6.94
C ASP A 387 -9.05 -13.67 8.06
N HIS A 388 -9.51 -12.68 8.84
CA HIS A 388 -8.72 -12.14 9.93
C HIS A 388 -8.73 -13.07 11.15
N ASP A 389 -7.55 -13.61 11.49
CA ASP A 389 -7.30 -14.26 12.78
C ASP A 389 -7.15 -13.20 13.89
N ARG A 390 -8.28 -12.63 14.32
CA ARG A 390 -8.33 -11.59 15.35
C ARG A 390 -7.70 -12.06 16.67
N PRO A 391 -8.00 -13.27 17.18
CA PRO A 391 -7.30 -13.78 18.36
C PRO A 391 -5.79 -13.92 18.11
N GLY A 392 -5.38 -14.36 16.92
CA GLY A 392 -3.97 -14.40 16.53
C GLY A 392 -3.28 -13.03 16.60
N MET A 393 -3.97 -11.95 16.23
CA MET A 393 -3.43 -10.58 16.36
C MET A 393 -3.21 -10.19 17.82
N GLY A 394 -4.18 -10.48 18.70
CA GLY A 394 -4.02 -10.27 20.15
C GLY A 394 -2.87 -11.07 20.75
N ARG A 395 -2.70 -12.32 20.29
CA ARG A 395 -1.61 -13.21 20.70
C ARG A 395 -0.25 -12.67 20.27
N ALA A 396 -0.13 -12.23 19.01
CA ALA A 396 1.08 -11.61 18.47
C ALA A 396 1.49 -10.36 19.26
N ALA A 397 0.53 -9.47 19.54
CA ALA A 397 0.79 -8.28 20.34
C ALA A 397 1.22 -8.63 21.77
N ALA A 398 0.54 -9.59 22.42
CA ALA A 398 0.88 -10.04 23.76
C ALA A 398 2.28 -10.66 23.85
N GLU A 399 2.71 -11.39 22.83
CA GLU A 399 4.02 -12.05 22.79
C GLU A 399 5.16 -11.06 22.57
N PHE A 400 5.03 -10.15 21.61
CA PHE A 400 6.16 -9.35 21.14
C PHE A 400 6.23 -7.92 21.68
N SER A 401 5.16 -7.40 22.31
CA SER A 401 5.12 -6.04 22.86
C SER A 401 5.07 -6.00 24.40
N ASP A 402 5.58 -4.90 24.97
CA ASP A 402 5.49 -4.62 26.42
C ASP A 402 4.18 -3.93 26.80
N PHE A 403 3.51 -3.36 25.81
CA PHE A 403 2.19 -2.74 25.94
C PHE A 403 1.53 -2.68 24.56
N PHE A 404 0.22 -2.84 24.53
CA PHE A 404 -0.51 -2.61 23.28
C PHE A 404 -1.86 -1.94 23.47
N ILE A 405 -2.34 -1.30 22.41
CA ILE A 405 -3.65 -0.67 22.35
C ILE A 405 -4.42 -1.34 21.23
N ILE A 406 -5.55 -1.93 21.58
CA ILE A 406 -6.53 -2.44 20.62
C ILE A 406 -7.46 -1.28 20.29
N THR A 407 -7.50 -0.89 19.02
CA THR A 407 -8.38 0.16 18.49
C THR A 407 -9.22 -0.36 17.32
N THR A 408 -10.04 0.52 16.75
CA THR A 408 -10.84 0.22 15.57
C THR A 408 -10.10 0.65 14.32
N ASP A 409 -10.05 -0.24 13.33
CA ASP A 409 -9.60 0.09 11.98
C ASP A 409 -10.82 0.43 11.09
N ASP A 410 -11.11 -0.33 10.02
CA ASP A 410 -12.36 -0.22 9.28
C ASP A 410 -13.37 -1.28 9.78
N PRO A 411 -14.35 -0.91 10.63
CA PRO A 411 -15.32 -1.88 11.14
C PRO A 411 -16.31 -2.35 10.07
N LEU A 412 -16.33 -1.72 8.89
CA LEU A 412 -17.30 -1.92 7.83
C LEU A 412 -18.74 -1.92 8.38
N GLY A 413 -19.38 -3.09 8.45
CA GLY A 413 -20.75 -3.26 8.95
C GLY A 413 -20.86 -3.94 10.32
N GLU A 414 -19.75 -4.26 10.98
CA GLU A 414 -19.72 -4.95 12.28
C GLU A 414 -19.54 -3.97 13.45
N ASP A 415 -19.95 -4.35 14.67
CA ASP A 415 -19.73 -3.54 15.87
C ASP A 415 -18.22 -3.47 16.22
N PRO A 416 -17.61 -2.27 16.22
CA PRO A 416 -16.22 -2.08 16.62
C PRO A 416 -15.84 -2.69 17.98
N VAL A 417 -16.79 -2.74 18.92
CA VAL A 417 -16.58 -3.31 20.26
C VAL A 417 -16.46 -4.83 20.20
N GLU A 418 -17.22 -5.49 19.32
CA GLU A 418 -17.14 -6.94 19.12
C GLU A 418 -15.80 -7.31 18.47
N ILE A 419 -15.38 -6.58 17.44
CA ILE A 419 -14.05 -6.75 16.82
C ILE A 419 -12.94 -6.64 17.86
N ALA A 420 -12.99 -5.61 18.72
CA ALA A 420 -11.98 -5.41 19.76
C ALA A 420 -11.98 -6.54 20.81
N ARG A 421 -13.16 -7.06 21.19
CA ARG A 421 -13.29 -8.22 22.10
C ARG A 421 -12.68 -9.48 21.51
N ASP A 422 -12.88 -9.72 20.21
CA ASP A 422 -12.28 -10.88 19.52
C ASP A 422 -10.76 -10.80 19.52
N VAL A 423 -10.19 -9.63 19.23
CA VAL A 423 -8.74 -9.41 19.33
C VAL A 423 -8.25 -9.63 20.76
N GLN A 424 -8.97 -9.08 21.74
CA GLN A 424 -8.65 -9.24 23.16
C GLN A 424 -8.65 -10.71 23.60
N SER A 425 -9.52 -11.55 23.02
CA SER A 425 -9.63 -12.96 23.40
C SER A 425 -8.32 -13.76 23.21
N GLY A 426 -7.44 -13.32 22.32
CA GLY A 426 -6.13 -13.93 22.08
C GLY A 426 -4.99 -13.39 22.95
N ALA A 427 -5.21 -12.34 23.74
CA ALA A 427 -4.23 -11.73 24.62
C ALA A 427 -4.02 -12.52 25.94
N GLU A 428 -3.84 -13.84 25.84
CA GLU A 428 -3.68 -14.74 26.98
C GLU A 428 -2.52 -14.30 27.90
N GLY A 429 -2.75 -14.29 29.22
CA GLY A 429 -1.73 -13.92 30.21
C GLY A 429 -1.48 -12.41 30.36
N LYS A 430 -2.18 -11.56 29.60
CA LYS A 430 -2.12 -10.09 29.71
C LYS A 430 -3.41 -9.54 30.34
N ALA A 431 -3.29 -8.45 31.08
CA ALA A 431 -4.41 -7.83 31.78
C ALA A 431 -4.76 -6.44 31.20
N PRO A 432 -6.04 -6.16 30.90
CA PRO A 432 -6.50 -4.81 30.57
C PRO A 432 -6.12 -3.80 31.67
N GLY A 433 -5.71 -2.59 31.29
CA GLY A 433 -5.29 -1.54 32.21
C GLY A 433 -3.87 -1.70 32.79
N ARG A 434 -3.19 -2.82 32.52
CA ARG A 434 -1.80 -3.08 32.92
C ARG A 434 -0.91 -3.32 31.71
N ASP A 435 -1.31 -4.29 30.90
CA ASP A 435 -0.54 -4.77 29.76
C ASP A 435 -1.09 -4.29 28.42
N PHE A 436 -2.38 -3.94 28.37
CA PHE A 436 -3.01 -3.34 27.19
C PHE A 436 -4.22 -2.48 27.54
N GLU A 437 -4.64 -1.66 26.58
CA GLU A 437 -5.88 -0.86 26.64
C GLU A 437 -6.75 -1.12 25.41
N VAL A 438 -8.05 -0.90 25.56
CA VAL A 438 -9.01 -0.94 24.44
C VAL A 438 -9.56 0.46 24.24
N VAL A 439 -9.25 1.08 23.10
CA VAL A 439 -9.68 2.44 22.76
C VAL A 439 -10.33 2.42 21.38
N ILE A 440 -11.67 2.32 21.34
CA ILE A 440 -12.45 2.18 20.11
C ILE A 440 -12.26 3.37 19.18
N ASP A 441 -12.37 4.59 19.70
CA ASP A 441 -12.08 5.78 18.89
C ASP A 441 -10.57 5.85 18.63
N ARG A 442 -10.18 5.53 17.40
CA ARG A 442 -8.79 5.61 16.96
C ARG A 442 -8.19 7.00 17.14
N ARG A 443 -8.98 8.07 17.03
CA ARG A 443 -8.50 9.44 17.31
C ARG A 443 -8.20 9.65 18.79
N ALA A 444 -8.94 8.98 19.68
CA ALA A 444 -8.70 9.02 21.11
C ALA A 444 -7.57 8.08 21.59
N SER A 445 -7.00 7.25 20.70
CA SER A 445 -5.90 6.33 21.00
C SER A 445 -4.54 7.04 21.16
N HIS A 446 -4.49 8.06 22.01
CA HIS A 446 -3.25 8.73 22.36
C HIS A 446 -2.52 7.96 23.46
N VAL A 447 -1.29 7.53 23.19
CA VAL A 447 -0.38 7.10 24.27
C VAL A 447 0.13 8.37 24.97
N GLN A 448 -0.31 8.60 26.20
CA GLN A 448 0.30 9.61 27.06
C GLN A 448 1.62 9.06 27.61
N VAL A 449 2.74 9.33 26.93
CA VAL A 449 4.07 8.94 27.40
C VAL A 449 4.44 9.82 28.60
N THR A 450 4.12 9.34 29.80
CA THR A 450 4.46 10.00 31.05
C THR A 450 5.83 9.53 31.55
N PRO A 451 6.61 10.37 32.27
CA PRO A 451 7.88 9.95 32.86
C PRO A 451 7.76 8.74 33.81
N SER A 452 6.57 8.45 34.34
CA SER A 452 6.25 7.23 35.11
C SER A 452 6.35 5.93 34.32
N CYS A 453 6.43 6.00 32.98
CA CYS A 453 6.72 4.84 32.13
C CYS A 453 8.22 4.45 32.13
N TRP A 454 9.07 5.18 32.86
CA TRP A 454 10.50 4.92 33.03
C TRP A 454 10.80 4.44 34.46
N PRO A 455 11.64 3.42 34.69
CA PRO A 455 12.14 3.15 36.02
C PRO A 455 13.00 4.34 36.47
N ALA A 456 12.59 5.01 37.54
CA ALA A 456 13.35 6.11 38.12
C ALA A 456 14.70 5.61 38.64
N ARG A 457 15.81 6.08 38.05
CA ARG A 457 17.09 6.37 38.73
C ARG A 457 18.12 6.96 37.76
N ALA A 458 18.33 8.28 37.85
CA ALA A 458 19.66 8.89 37.95
C ALA A 458 19.54 10.40 38.20
N THR A 459 20.18 10.84 39.28
CA THR A 459 20.28 12.21 39.81
C THR A 459 20.88 13.21 38.82
N SER A 460 20.17 14.33 38.61
CA SER A 460 20.64 15.50 37.86
C SER A 460 21.57 16.38 38.72
N ALA A 461 22.78 16.65 38.27
CA ALA A 461 23.60 17.77 38.73
C ALA A 461 23.27 19.03 37.91
N ARG A 462 22.88 20.11 38.60
CA ARG A 462 22.59 21.43 38.00
C ARG A 462 23.86 22.26 37.84
N CYS A 463 23.95 22.96 36.71
CA CYS A 463 24.70 24.21 36.51
C CYS A 463 24.04 24.89 35.29
N GLY A 464 23.68 26.17 35.16
CA GLY A 464 23.78 27.40 35.94
C GLY A 464 23.52 28.58 34.96
N ARG A 465 23.06 29.74 35.48
CA ARG A 465 23.04 31.13 34.88
C ARG A 465 21.90 31.48 33.89
N ARG A 466 21.03 32.48 34.19
CA ARG A 466 21.14 33.98 34.07
C ARG A 466 21.19 34.42 32.59
N ALA A 467 20.47 35.41 32.05
CA ALA A 467 19.76 36.59 32.56
C ALA A 467 18.71 37.11 31.54
N ALA A 468 17.84 38.02 32.00
CA ALA A 468 16.82 38.82 31.29
C ALA A 468 17.45 39.92 30.36
N PRO A 469 16.76 40.89 29.68
CA PRO A 469 15.45 41.48 30.04
C PRO A 469 14.52 42.11 28.95
N SER A 470 13.25 42.31 29.38
CA SER A 470 12.32 43.46 29.22
C SER A 470 12.09 44.22 27.90
N ARG A 471 10.79 44.45 27.61
CA ARG A 471 10.05 45.69 27.17
C ARG A 471 8.92 45.26 26.21
N GLY A 472 7.70 45.79 26.16
CA GLY A 472 6.98 46.88 26.82
C GLY A 472 5.65 47.10 26.06
N THR A 473 4.54 46.91 26.76
CA THR A 473 3.20 47.57 26.70
C THR A 473 2.59 48.21 25.42
N SER A 474 1.28 47.91 25.27
CA SER A 474 0.09 48.78 25.02
C SER A 474 -0.45 49.12 23.60
N GLY A 475 -1.52 48.39 23.20
CA GLY A 475 -2.88 48.81 22.70
C GLY A 475 -3.09 49.84 21.56
N PRO A 476 -4.36 50.16 21.14
CA PRO A 476 -5.58 49.36 21.06
C PRO A 476 -6.44 49.55 19.76
N ARG A 477 -7.40 48.61 19.55
CA ARG A 477 -8.79 48.72 18.97
C ARG A 477 -9.11 49.49 17.67
N ARG A 478 -9.82 48.80 16.76
CA ARG A 478 -11.05 49.17 15.97
C ARG A 478 -11.28 48.07 14.91
N ARG A 479 -12.46 47.70 14.38
CA ARG A 479 -13.87 48.11 14.46
C ARG A 479 -14.69 46.97 13.80
N ARG A 480 -15.89 46.69 14.32
CA ARG A 480 -16.91 45.79 13.72
C ARG A 480 -17.37 46.27 12.34
N ARG A 481 -17.75 45.33 11.47
CA ARG A 481 -18.86 45.50 10.50
C ARG A 481 -19.56 44.16 10.24
N SER A 482 -20.86 44.21 10.45
CA SER A 482 -21.90 43.22 10.15
C SER A 482 -22.21 43.15 8.65
N GLY A 483 -22.58 41.97 8.16
CA GLY A 483 -23.16 41.78 6.83
C GLY A 483 -23.88 40.44 6.75
N SER A 484 -25.21 40.48 6.92
CA SER A 484 -26.15 39.40 6.66
C SER A 484 -26.27 39.13 5.15
N GLY A 485 -26.26 37.86 4.76
CA GLY A 485 -26.55 37.44 3.38
C GLY A 485 -26.96 35.97 3.32
N SER A 486 -28.27 35.73 3.30
CA SER A 486 -28.85 34.43 2.99
C SER A 486 -28.64 34.07 1.52
N ARG A 487 -28.02 32.92 1.23
CA ARG A 487 -28.15 32.22 -0.06
C ARG A 487 -28.16 30.72 0.16
N SER A 488 -29.26 30.10 -0.26
CA SER A 488 -29.42 28.67 -0.44
C SER A 488 -28.51 28.18 -1.58
N THR A 489 -27.73 27.13 -1.35
CA THR A 489 -27.07 26.35 -2.42
C THR A 489 -27.10 24.86 -2.11
N ARG A 490 -27.81 24.16 -3.01
CA ARG A 490 -27.64 22.80 -3.53
C ARG A 490 -26.56 21.92 -2.87
N ARG A 491 -27.00 20.75 -2.41
CA ARG A 491 -26.16 19.56 -2.22
C ARG A 491 -25.59 19.13 -3.59
N SER A 492 -24.29 19.24 -3.76
CA SER A 492 -23.51 18.43 -4.69
C SER A 492 -22.34 17.83 -3.93
N ALA A 493 -22.34 16.51 -3.82
CA ALA A 493 -21.21 15.73 -3.33
C ALA A 493 -20.20 15.63 -4.47
N ALA A 494 -19.19 16.49 -4.44
CA ALA A 494 -17.94 16.39 -5.18
C ALA A 494 -17.08 17.55 -4.68
N ASP A 495 -15.96 17.22 -4.02
CA ASP A 495 -14.70 17.96 -4.02
C ASP A 495 -13.84 17.42 -2.86
N HIS A 496 -12.93 16.50 -3.19
CA HIS A 496 -11.76 16.18 -2.36
C HIS A 496 -10.52 16.64 -3.12
N ALA A 497 -10.19 17.91 -2.92
CA ALA A 497 -8.86 18.43 -3.18
C ALA A 497 -8.00 18.09 -1.96
N HIS A 498 -6.99 17.23 -2.15
CA HIS A 498 -6.02 16.90 -1.10
C HIS A 498 -4.78 17.78 -1.26
N ASP A 499 -4.80 18.94 -0.60
CA ASP A 499 -3.58 19.60 -0.12
C ASP A 499 -3.04 18.79 1.07
N LEU A 500 -1.72 18.56 1.15
CA LEU A 500 -1.07 17.97 2.31
C LEU A 500 -0.09 18.97 2.89
N ASP A 501 -0.32 19.35 4.14
CA ASP A 501 0.69 20.00 4.98
C ASP A 501 0.19 20.09 6.43
N LEU A 502 0.10 19.01 7.20
CA LEU A 502 -0.06 19.13 8.67
C LEU A 502 0.44 17.90 9.44
N VAL A 503 1.64 18.02 10.04
CA VAL A 503 1.91 17.43 11.37
C VAL A 503 2.33 18.59 12.26
N ALA A 504 1.46 19.00 13.18
CA ALA A 504 1.75 20.07 14.12
C ALA A 504 2.38 19.50 15.40
N ILE A 505 3.67 19.77 15.62
CA ILE A 505 4.25 19.65 16.96
C ILE A 505 3.92 20.94 17.72
N ALA A 506 3.08 20.83 18.75
CA ALA A 506 2.84 21.95 19.65
C ALA A 506 4.09 22.22 20.53
N GLN A 507 5.04 23.01 20.02
CA GLN A 507 6.03 23.68 20.85
C GLN A 507 5.56 25.09 21.21
N ARG A 508 4.85 25.21 22.34
CA ARG A 508 5.06 26.21 23.42
C ARG A 508 3.84 26.33 24.33
N HIS A 509 4.17 26.48 25.61
CA HIS A 509 3.34 26.73 26.79
C HIS A 509 1.97 27.38 26.56
N LEU A 510 0.89 26.62 26.74
CA LEU A 510 -0.39 27.17 27.19
C LEU A 510 -1.05 26.16 28.14
N LEU A 511 -1.29 26.59 29.38
CA LEU A 511 -2.01 25.83 30.39
C LEU A 511 -3.49 26.24 30.31
N ILE A 512 -4.35 25.37 29.79
CA ILE A 512 -5.80 25.58 29.84
C ILE A 512 -6.36 24.58 30.87
N ARG A 513 -6.97 25.12 31.94
CA ARG A 513 -7.75 24.33 32.90
C ARG A 513 -9.23 24.58 32.61
N GLY A 514 -9.90 23.57 32.08
CA GLY A 514 -11.34 23.52 31.86
C GLY A 514 -11.74 22.06 31.64
N ALA A 515 -12.98 21.69 31.99
CA ALA A 515 -13.49 20.33 31.85
C ALA A 515 -13.38 19.86 30.38
N VAL A 516 -12.93 18.63 30.20
CA VAL A 516 -12.64 18.03 28.89
C VAL A 516 -13.96 17.54 28.30
N ASP A 517 -14.72 18.44 27.71
CA ASP A 517 -15.77 18.10 26.74
C ASP A 517 -15.57 19.02 25.53
N ASP A 518 -15.27 18.39 24.39
CA ASP A 518 -15.21 18.93 23.02
C ASP A 518 -14.37 20.20 22.75
N LEU A 519 -13.08 20.01 22.40
CA LEU A 519 -12.34 20.99 21.59
C LEU A 519 -11.49 20.31 20.52
N ALA A 520 -11.93 20.39 19.26
CA ALA A 520 -11.11 20.14 18.08
C ALA A 520 -10.30 21.41 17.74
N VAL A 521 -8.98 21.28 17.64
CA VAL A 521 -8.09 22.36 17.20
C VAL A 521 -7.72 22.11 15.74
N VAL A 522 -8.17 22.98 14.83
CA VAL A 522 -7.75 22.98 13.43
C VAL A 522 -6.68 24.06 13.24
N LEU A 523 -5.51 23.69 12.71
CA LEU A 523 -4.42 24.62 12.43
C LEU A 523 -4.15 24.64 10.92
N ASP A 524 -4.30 25.80 10.29
CA ASP A 524 -3.94 26.05 8.89
C ASP A 524 -2.49 26.60 8.82
N ARG A 525 -1.66 26.06 7.90
CA ARG A 525 -0.26 26.44 7.69
C ARG A 525 -0.05 27.94 7.38
N HIS A 526 -1.09 28.67 6.94
CA HIS A 526 -0.93 30.04 6.44
C HIS A 526 -1.40 31.17 7.36
N ARG A 527 -2.21 30.92 8.40
CA ARG A 527 -2.58 31.96 9.40
C ARG A 527 -2.97 31.40 10.78
N PRO A 528 -2.19 31.65 11.84
CA PRO A 528 -2.60 31.30 13.20
C PRO A 528 -3.53 32.37 13.77
N ARG A 529 -4.83 32.09 13.88
CA ARG A 529 -5.74 32.81 14.78
C ARG A 529 -6.61 31.83 15.54
N VAL A 530 -6.57 31.95 16.86
CA VAL A 530 -7.54 31.33 17.79
C VAL A 530 -8.68 32.33 17.92
N ASP A 531 -9.88 31.98 17.45
CA ASP A 531 -11.08 32.76 17.78
C ASP A 531 -11.49 32.41 19.21
N ALA A 532 -11.24 33.35 20.12
CA ALA A 532 -11.65 33.26 21.52
C ALA A 532 -12.81 34.23 21.75
N GLU A 533 -14.04 33.76 21.61
CA GLU A 533 -15.18 34.39 22.29
C GLU A 533 -15.68 33.47 23.42
N LEU A 534 -15.47 33.98 24.64
CA LEU A 534 -16.11 33.65 25.92
C LEU A 534 -15.78 32.30 26.59
N LEU A 535 -14.76 32.32 27.45
CA LEU A 535 -14.74 31.51 28.69
C LEU A 535 -14.15 32.34 29.84
N GLU A 536 -14.98 32.59 30.87
CA GLU A 536 -14.58 33.21 32.13
C GLU A 536 -13.62 32.28 32.89
N ILE A 537 -12.44 32.80 33.25
CA ILE A 537 -11.41 32.06 33.99
C ILE A 537 -11.68 32.18 35.49
N SER A 538 -12.10 31.09 36.14
CA SER A 538 -12.02 30.97 37.60
C SER A 538 -10.65 30.42 38.01
N LYS A 539 -9.97 31.14 38.91
CA LYS A 539 -8.61 30.83 39.38
C LYS A 539 -8.63 29.81 40.52
N GLN A 540 -8.06 28.62 40.30
CA GLN A 540 -7.51 27.79 41.38
C GLN A 540 -6.13 27.25 41.02
N TRP A 541 -5.15 27.57 41.87
CA TRP A 541 -3.73 27.28 41.71
C TRP A 541 -3.38 25.87 42.20
N GLY A 542 -2.60 25.11 41.42
CA GLY A 542 -1.86 23.97 41.93
C GLY A 542 -1.36 23.01 40.85
N TRP A 543 -0.02 22.92 40.69
CA TRP A 543 0.81 21.85 40.10
C TRP A 543 0.53 21.44 38.63
N GLY A 544 1.50 21.68 37.75
CA GLY A 544 1.44 21.36 36.32
C GLY A 544 2.39 20.23 35.89
N THR A 545 1.90 19.33 35.03
CA THR A 545 2.62 18.21 34.42
C THR A 545 2.93 18.53 32.95
N LYS A 546 4.13 18.17 32.47
CA LYS A 546 4.48 18.23 31.03
C LYS A 546 3.81 17.06 30.29
N LEU A 547 3.08 17.37 29.22
CA LEU A 547 2.49 16.42 28.29
C LEU A 547 3.38 16.29 27.05
N HIS A 548 3.84 15.07 26.76
CA HIS A 548 4.36 14.68 25.45
C HIS A 548 3.24 13.87 24.78
N LEU A 549 2.57 14.46 23.81
CA LEU A 549 1.48 13.82 23.05
C LEU A 549 2.06 13.18 21.80
N LEU A 550 1.74 11.91 21.54
CA LEU A 550 1.84 11.32 20.20
C LEU A 550 0.68 11.89 19.35
N ALA A 551 1.01 12.50 18.22
CA ALA A 551 0.02 12.87 17.21
C ALA A 551 -0.17 11.67 16.27
N VAL A 552 -1.43 11.28 16.08
CA VAL A 552 -1.87 10.34 15.03
C VAL A 552 -2.25 11.20 13.82
N ASP A 553 -1.93 10.79 12.59
CA ASP A 553 -2.38 11.49 11.38
C ASP A 553 -3.93 11.54 11.34
N LEU A 554 -4.50 12.75 11.30
CA LEU A 554 -5.92 13.02 11.57
C LEU A 554 -6.77 13.25 10.31
N GLU A 555 -6.18 13.33 9.11
CA GLU A 555 -6.92 13.79 7.92
C GLU A 555 -7.13 12.74 6.83
N ARG A 556 -6.67 11.49 7.03
CA ARG A 556 -6.70 10.49 5.96
C ARG A 556 -7.46 9.22 6.34
N ASP A 557 -8.36 8.83 5.44
CA ASP A 557 -9.07 7.55 5.37
C ASP A 557 -8.06 6.42 5.10
N HIS A 558 -7.15 6.20 6.04
CA HIS A 558 -6.17 5.12 5.99
C HIS A 558 -6.68 3.97 6.84
N ARG A 559 -7.23 2.99 6.12
CA ARG A 559 -7.67 1.66 6.56
C ARG A 559 -6.57 0.79 7.19
N ASN A 560 -5.50 1.36 7.77
CA ASN A 560 -4.37 0.61 8.30
C ASN A 560 -3.66 1.43 9.38
N ILE A 561 -3.12 0.78 10.42
CA ILE A 561 -1.68 0.82 10.77
C ILE A 561 -1.42 0.35 12.20
N LEU A 562 -0.42 -0.53 12.35
CA LEU A 562 0.34 -0.76 13.57
C LEU A 562 1.26 0.46 13.82
N MET A 563 1.04 1.21 14.90
CA MET A 563 2.06 2.14 15.41
C MET A 563 2.93 1.45 16.44
N ALA A 564 4.21 1.29 16.12
CA ALA A 564 5.18 0.74 17.06
C ALA A 564 6.07 1.87 17.60
N ALA A 565 6.08 2.08 18.92
CA ALA A 565 6.89 3.08 19.62
C ALA A 565 7.89 2.45 20.59
#